data_AF-W0TGX7-F1
#
_entry.id   AF-W0TGX7-F1
#
_cell.length_a   1.000
_cell.length_b   1.000
_cell.length_c   1.000
_cell.angle_alpha   90.00
_cell.angle_beta   90.00
_cell.angle_gamma   90.00
#
_symmetry.space_group_name_H-M   'P 1'
#
loop_
_entity.id
_entity.type
_entity.pdbx_description
1 polymer ?
#
loop_
_entity_poly.entity_id
_entity_poly.type
_entity_poly.pdbx_seq_one_letter_code
_entity_poly.pdbx_strand_id
1 'polypeptide(L)'
;MVKRAREEESDRDAVSNINNILCTEPPCINEWVPADLYPSHVDLLHQYICSECFANLTKEYWLKLHIEECHNPFKTDSSLQCLEEDCPVVFTDISRRHDHLMKIHHYSEHFSSDFIRTGYLTRGISNQTV
;
A
#
# COMPACT_ATOMS: atom_id res chain seq x y z
N MET A 1 58.20 -15.15 36.86
CA MET A 1 56.85 -15.09 37.47
C MET A 1 56.53 -13.65 37.80
N VAL A 2 55.79 -12.97 36.92
CA VAL A 2 55.20 -11.65 37.19
C VAL A 2 53.78 -11.72 36.64
N LYS A 3 52.80 -11.70 37.56
CA LYS A 3 51.37 -11.58 37.28
C LYS A 3 51.06 -10.10 37.04
N ARG A 4 50.27 -9.82 36.00
CA ARG A 4 49.45 -8.60 35.76
C ARG A 4 48.88 -8.76 34.35
N ALA A 5 47.69 -8.34 33.97
CA ALA A 5 46.40 -8.10 34.60
C ALA A 5 45.45 -8.01 33.38
N ARG A 6 44.24 -8.53 33.54
CA ARG A 6 43.17 -8.62 32.53
C ARG A 6 42.75 -7.22 32.08
N GLU A 7 42.88 -6.93 30.79
CA GLU A 7 42.17 -5.84 30.13
C GLU A 7 41.17 -6.47 29.17
N GLU A 8 39.93 -6.57 29.64
CA GLU A 8 38.78 -6.85 28.78
C GLU A 8 38.42 -5.54 28.09
N GLU A 9 38.92 -5.35 26.87
CA GLU A 9 38.45 -4.28 26.00
C GLU A 9 37.04 -4.63 25.49
N SER A 10 36.07 -4.17 26.26
CA SER A 10 34.67 -4.06 25.90
C SER A 10 34.48 -2.92 24.88
N ASP A 11 34.92 -3.12 23.64
CA ASP A 11 34.55 -2.26 22.52
C ASP A 11 33.31 -2.85 21.82
N ARG A 12 32.14 -2.59 22.42
CA ARG A 12 30.83 -2.91 21.84
C ARG A 12 29.92 -1.69 21.74
N ASP A 13 30.48 -0.49 21.59
CA ASP A 13 29.73 0.75 21.45
C ASP A 13 30.18 1.56 20.23
N ALA A 14 29.89 1.02 19.04
CA ALA A 14 29.83 1.80 17.80
C ALA A 14 28.98 1.12 16.72
N VAL A 15 27.83 0.51 17.08
CA VAL A 15 26.80 0.24 16.07
C VAL A 15 25.96 1.50 15.97
N SER A 16 26.32 2.36 15.02
CA SER A 16 25.50 3.50 14.61
C SER A 16 24.06 3.03 14.43
N ASN A 17 23.19 3.49 15.32
CA ASN A 17 21.78 3.14 15.42
C ASN A 17 21.00 3.78 14.25
N ILE A 18 21.24 3.27 13.04
CA ILE A 18 20.64 3.73 11.78
C ILE A 18 19.94 2.53 11.12
N ASN A 19 19.15 1.77 11.89
CA ASN A 19 18.43 0.62 11.37
C ASN A 19 17.05 1.01 10.85
N ASN A 20 16.95 2.06 10.04
CA ASN A 20 15.71 2.46 9.38
C ASN A 20 15.90 2.46 7.87
N ILE A 21 14.88 2.02 7.15
CA ILE A 21 14.80 2.01 5.69
C ILE A 21 13.77 3.05 5.28
N LEU A 22 14.12 3.91 4.33
CA LEU A 22 13.17 4.87 3.75
C LEU A 22 12.30 4.16 2.72
N CYS A 23 11.00 4.04 2.98
CA CYS A 23 10.02 3.61 1.98
C CYS A 23 9.56 4.81 1.14
N THR A 24 9.79 4.72 -0.17
CA THR A 24 9.36 5.72 -1.16
C THR A 24 8.21 5.22 -2.03
N GLU A 25 7.73 3.99 -1.80
CA GLU A 25 6.67 3.38 -2.59
C GLU A 25 5.28 3.78 -2.05
N PRO A 26 4.29 4.05 -2.92
CA PRO A 26 2.92 4.31 -2.49
C PRO A 26 2.35 3.09 -1.77
N PRO A 27 1.44 3.26 -0.80
CA PRO A 27 0.82 4.51 -0.36
C PRO A 27 1.75 5.41 0.49
N CYS A 28 2.95 4.96 0.83
CA CYS A 28 3.86 5.66 1.72
C CYS A 28 4.36 6.97 1.09
N ILE A 29 4.56 8.00 1.92
CA ILE A 29 5.10 9.29 1.48
C ILE A 29 6.44 9.49 2.19
N ASN A 30 7.49 8.84 1.68
CA ASN A 30 8.85 8.91 2.23
C ASN A 30 8.88 8.58 3.74
N GLU A 31 8.38 7.41 4.10
CA GLU A 31 8.28 6.97 5.50
C GLU A 31 9.53 6.20 5.94
N TRP A 32 10.10 6.56 7.08
CA TRP A 32 11.19 5.79 7.69
C TRP A 32 10.63 4.64 8.50
N VAL A 33 10.99 3.41 8.11
CA VAL A 33 10.50 2.17 8.71
C VAL A 33 11.68 1.43 9.34
N PRO A 34 11.57 0.96 10.59
CA PRO A 34 12.59 0.12 11.20
C PRO A 34 12.91 -1.11 10.34
N ALA A 35 14.19 -1.39 10.15
CA ALA A 35 14.66 -2.41 9.22
C ALA A 35 14.15 -3.82 9.57
N ASP A 36 13.94 -4.10 10.85
CA ASP A 36 13.37 -5.35 11.36
C ASP A 36 11.86 -5.48 11.08
N LEU A 37 11.15 -4.36 10.94
CA LEU A 37 9.71 -4.32 10.62
C LEU A 37 9.45 -4.16 9.12
N TYR A 38 10.47 -3.88 8.31
CA TYR A 38 10.34 -3.61 6.89
C TYR A 38 9.64 -4.74 6.10
N PRO A 39 9.91 -6.04 6.34
CA PRO A 39 9.18 -7.11 5.66
C PRO A 39 7.68 -7.06 5.93
N SER A 40 7.27 -6.88 7.18
CA SER A 40 5.85 -6.77 7.55
C SER A 40 5.20 -5.50 7.00
N HIS A 41 5.95 -4.41 6.89
CA HIS A 41 5.50 -3.20 6.21
C HIS A 41 5.19 -3.45 4.74
N VAL A 42 6.07 -4.17 4.03
CA VAL A 42 5.85 -4.58 2.64
C VAL A 42 4.61 -5.46 2.51
N ASP A 43 4.44 -6.45 3.40
CA ASP A 43 3.28 -7.33 3.39
C ASP A 43 1.95 -6.56 3.58
N LEU A 44 1.95 -5.54 4.44
CA LEU A 44 0.74 -4.76 4.73
C LEU A 44 0.39 -3.74 3.66
N LEU A 45 1.38 -3.12 3.01
CA LEU A 45 1.16 -1.94 2.17
C LEU A 45 1.54 -2.11 0.70
N HIS A 46 2.40 -3.08 0.37
CA HIS A 46 2.99 -3.23 -0.96
C HIS A 46 2.82 -4.64 -1.54
N GLN A 47 2.10 -5.52 -0.86
CA GLN A 47 1.91 -6.91 -1.29
C GLN A 47 1.00 -7.04 -2.51
N TYR A 48 -0.08 -6.26 -2.60
CA TYR A 48 -1.12 -6.46 -3.62
C TYR A 48 -1.02 -5.43 -4.75
N ILE A 49 0.05 -5.55 -5.53
CA ILE A 49 0.31 -4.72 -6.71
C ILE A 49 -0.18 -5.44 -7.97
N CYS A 50 -0.92 -4.73 -8.82
CA CYS A 50 -1.34 -5.24 -10.13
C CYS A 50 -0.13 -5.43 -11.04
N SER A 51 0.08 -6.63 -11.57
CA SER A 51 1.20 -6.92 -12.46
C SER A 51 1.08 -6.30 -13.85
N GLU A 52 -0.12 -5.89 -14.26
CA GLU A 52 -0.37 -5.31 -15.59
C GLU A 52 -0.15 -3.79 -15.63
N CYS A 53 -0.62 -3.07 -14.61
CA CYS A 53 -0.59 -1.61 -14.57
C CYS A 53 0.17 -1.02 -13.38
N PHE A 54 0.72 -1.86 -12.50
CA PHE A 54 1.47 -1.47 -11.29
C PHE A 54 0.66 -0.65 -10.27
N ALA A 55 -0.67 -0.65 -10.36
CA ALA A 55 -1.53 -0.09 -9.33
C ALA A 55 -1.30 -0.84 -8.01
N ASN A 56 -0.90 -0.12 -6.95
CA ASN A 56 -0.80 -0.69 -5.62
C ASN A 56 -2.16 -0.61 -4.91
N LEU A 57 -2.68 -1.78 -4.51
CA LEU A 57 -3.87 -1.92 -3.69
C LEU A 57 -3.41 -2.53 -2.36
N THR A 58 -3.75 -1.93 -1.22
CA THR A 58 -3.25 -2.40 0.10
C THR A 58 -4.04 -3.59 0.66
N LYS A 59 -5.00 -4.13 -0.10
CA LYS A 59 -5.82 -5.28 0.28
C LYS A 59 -5.94 -6.24 -0.89
N GLU A 60 -5.90 -7.54 -0.61
CA GLU A 60 -6.09 -8.59 -1.60
C GLU A 60 -7.43 -8.45 -2.34
N TYR A 61 -8.51 -8.21 -1.59
CA TYR A 61 -9.84 -8.03 -2.15
C TYR A 61 -9.90 -6.86 -3.15
N TRP A 62 -9.24 -5.74 -2.85
CA TRP A 62 -9.19 -4.59 -3.76
C TRP A 62 -8.40 -4.90 -5.04
N LEU A 63 -7.31 -5.66 -4.95
CA LEU A 63 -6.59 -6.13 -6.14
C LEU A 63 -7.48 -7.06 -6.99
N LYS A 64 -8.23 -7.98 -6.37
CA LYS A 64 -9.19 -8.84 -7.08
C LYS A 64 -10.26 -8.01 -7.81
N LEU A 65 -10.85 -7.03 -7.13
CA LEU A 65 -11.80 -6.10 -7.76
C LEU A 65 -11.17 -5.31 -8.90
N HIS A 66 -9.96 -4.81 -8.72
CA HIS A 66 -9.23 -4.07 -9.76
C HIS A 66 -9.06 -4.93 -11.01
N ILE A 67 -8.57 -6.17 -10.87
CA ILE A 67 -8.39 -7.09 -11.99
C ILE A 67 -9.74 -7.36 -12.67
N GLU A 68 -10.78 -7.66 -11.88
CA GLU A 68 -12.12 -7.95 -12.40
C GLU A 68 -12.75 -6.76 -13.13
N GLU A 69 -12.62 -5.55 -12.60
CA GLU A 69 -13.24 -4.34 -13.15
C GLU A 69 -12.44 -3.69 -14.28
N CYS A 70 -11.11 -3.86 -14.32
CA CYS A 70 -10.23 -3.13 -15.25
C CYS A 70 -9.52 -4.02 -16.28
N HIS A 71 -9.22 -5.28 -15.92
CA HIS A 71 -8.35 -6.14 -16.71
C HIS A 71 -9.03 -7.42 -17.20
N ASN A 72 -10.19 -7.82 -16.65
CA ASN A 72 -10.89 -9.02 -17.09
C ASN A 72 -11.54 -8.82 -18.48
N PRO A 73 -10.99 -9.41 -19.56
CA PRO A 73 -11.51 -9.22 -20.91
C PRO A 73 -12.81 -10.00 -21.16
N PHE A 74 -13.17 -10.93 -20.27
CA PHE A 74 -14.38 -11.75 -20.36
C PHE A 74 -15.56 -11.14 -19.61
N LYS A 75 -15.33 -10.08 -18.83
CA LYS A 75 -16.40 -9.40 -18.12
C LYS A 75 -17.27 -8.64 -19.12
N THR A 76 -18.53 -9.06 -19.24
CA THR A 76 -19.48 -8.49 -20.22
C THR A 76 -20.32 -7.35 -19.67
N ASP A 77 -20.41 -7.23 -18.34
CA ASP A 77 -21.14 -6.16 -17.68
C ASP A 77 -20.20 -5.16 -17.01
N SER A 78 -20.66 -3.91 -16.87
CA SER A 78 -19.93 -2.87 -16.16
C SER A 78 -20.31 -2.84 -14.67
N SER A 79 -20.60 -4.01 -14.08
CA SER A 79 -21.00 -4.09 -12.68
C SER A 79 -19.81 -3.83 -11.77
N LEU A 80 -20.04 -3.03 -10.73
CA LEU A 80 -19.02 -2.65 -9.75
C LEU A 80 -19.43 -3.19 -8.38
N GLN A 81 -18.53 -3.89 -7.69
CA GLN A 81 -18.83 -4.41 -6.35
C GLN A 81 -18.48 -3.38 -5.27
N CYS A 82 -19.07 -3.53 -4.09
CA CYS A 82 -18.68 -2.76 -2.91
C CYS A 82 -17.22 -3.03 -2.54
N LEU A 83 -16.57 -2.04 -1.91
CA LEU A 83 -15.16 -2.14 -1.49
C LEU A 83 -14.96 -2.89 -0.17
N GLU A 84 -16.05 -3.18 0.54
CA GLU A 84 -16.04 -4.07 1.70
C GLU A 84 -16.40 -5.50 1.25
N GLU A 85 -15.54 -6.46 1.61
CA GLU A 85 -15.61 -7.85 1.15
C GLU A 85 -16.88 -8.58 1.64
N ASP A 86 -17.41 -8.16 2.78
CA ASP A 86 -18.65 -8.70 3.38
C ASP A 86 -19.92 -7.98 2.87
N CYS A 87 -19.79 -7.00 1.98
CA CYS A 87 -20.90 -6.24 1.44
C CYS A 87 -21.32 -6.75 0.04
N PRO A 88 -22.51 -7.36 -0.11
CA PRO A 88 -22.93 -7.97 -1.37
C PRO A 88 -23.52 -6.97 -2.39
N VAL A 89 -23.47 -5.66 -2.12
CA VAL A 89 -24.12 -4.64 -2.97
C VAL A 89 -23.30 -4.41 -4.23
N VAL A 90 -24.00 -4.33 -5.37
CA VAL A 90 -23.43 -4.12 -6.71
C VAL A 90 -24.02 -2.87 -7.34
N PHE A 91 -23.20 -2.16 -8.12
CA PHE A 91 -23.51 -0.86 -8.71
C PHE A 91 -23.30 -0.87 -10.22
N THR A 92 -24.01 0.01 -10.91
CA THR A 92 -23.87 0.23 -12.36
C THR A 92 -22.81 1.27 -12.71
N ASP A 93 -22.42 2.10 -11.74
CA ASP A 93 -21.51 3.22 -11.93
C ASP A 93 -20.81 3.60 -10.62
N ILE A 94 -19.68 4.29 -10.76
CA ILE A 94 -18.79 4.67 -9.67
C ILE A 94 -19.47 5.64 -8.69
N SER A 95 -20.32 6.53 -9.19
CA SER A 95 -21.01 7.53 -8.34
C SER A 95 -21.94 6.86 -7.34
N ARG A 96 -22.71 5.84 -7.76
CA ARG A 96 -23.56 5.05 -6.86
C ARG A 96 -22.76 4.24 -5.85
N ARG A 97 -21.64 3.64 -6.27
CA ARG A 97 -20.73 2.94 -5.35
C ARG A 97 -20.20 3.89 -4.29
N HIS A 98 -19.75 5.08 -4.70
CA HIS A 98 -19.21 6.08 -3.78
C HIS A 98 -20.26 6.59 -2.78
N ASP A 99 -21.47 6.89 -3.25
CA ASP A 99 -22.59 7.30 -2.38
C ASP A 99 -22.93 6.22 -1.33
N HIS A 100 -22.92 4.94 -1.74
CA HIS A 100 -23.10 3.81 -0.83
C HIS A 100 -21.98 3.72 0.22
N LEU A 101 -20.72 3.82 -0.20
CA LEU A 101 -19.58 3.79 0.72
C LEU A 101 -19.66 4.90 1.77
N MET A 102 -20.07 6.11 1.38
CA MET A 102 -20.24 7.23 2.31
C MET A 102 -21.41 6.99 3.27
N LYS A 103 -22.57 6.58 2.76
CA LYS A 103 -23.80 6.48 3.57
C LYS A 103 -23.84 5.24 4.47
N ILE A 104 -23.34 4.11 3.99
CA ILE A 104 -23.47 2.80 4.64
C ILE A 104 -22.19 2.41 5.36
N HIS A 105 -21.02 2.63 4.74
CA HIS A 105 -19.73 2.27 5.31
C HIS A 105 -18.98 3.47 5.92
N HIS A 106 -19.59 4.66 5.91
CA HIS A 106 -19.06 5.89 6.51
C HIS A 106 -17.66 6.28 6.02
N TYR A 107 -17.36 5.96 4.75
CA TYR A 107 -16.16 6.45 4.09
C TYR A 107 -16.18 7.98 4.04
N SER A 108 -14.99 8.59 4.14
CA SER A 108 -14.83 10.04 3.99
C SER A 108 -15.33 10.50 2.62
N GLU A 109 -15.95 11.69 2.56
CA GLU A 109 -16.32 12.36 1.30
C GLU A 109 -15.12 12.61 0.39
N HIS A 110 -13.91 12.67 0.95
CA HIS A 110 -12.67 12.85 0.19
C HIS A 110 -12.04 11.54 -0.27
N PHE A 111 -12.67 10.39 0.03
CA PHE A 111 -12.18 9.11 -0.45
C PHE A 111 -12.30 9.06 -1.98
N SER A 112 -11.22 8.71 -2.67
CA SER A 112 -11.23 8.64 -4.14
C SER A 112 -12.23 7.60 -4.62
N SER A 113 -13.26 8.03 -5.34
CA SER A 113 -14.29 7.15 -5.89
C SER A 113 -13.74 6.18 -6.94
N ASP A 114 -12.64 6.56 -7.60
CA ASP A 114 -11.97 5.79 -8.64
C ASP A 114 -10.73 5.02 -8.13
N PHE A 115 -10.58 4.92 -6.81
CA PHE A 115 -9.43 4.29 -6.17
C PHE A 115 -9.15 2.87 -6.68
N ILE A 116 -10.19 2.06 -6.93
CA ILE A 116 -10.01 0.70 -7.46
C ILE A 116 -9.35 0.70 -8.83
N ARG A 117 -9.58 1.70 -9.68
CA ARG A 117 -8.99 1.75 -11.02
C ARG A 117 -7.55 2.25 -10.98
N THR A 118 -7.28 3.27 -10.17
CA THR A 118 -5.96 3.93 -10.15
C THR A 118 -4.96 3.31 -9.18
N GLY A 119 -5.45 2.63 -8.13
CA GLY A 119 -4.67 2.28 -6.96
C GLY A 119 -4.08 3.51 -6.24
N TYR A 120 -3.17 3.25 -5.30
CA TYR A 120 -2.28 4.28 -4.78
C TYR A 120 -1.22 4.60 -5.84
N LEU A 121 -1.43 5.70 -6.56
CA LEU A 121 -0.47 6.16 -7.56
C LEU A 121 0.82 6.59 -6.87
N THR A 122 1.96 6.23 -7.46
CA THR A 122 3.15 7.06 -7.31
C THR A 122 2.75 8.43 -7.80
N ARG A 123 3.01 9.49 -7.03
CA ARG A 123 3.08 10.81 -7.62
C ARG A 123 4.20 10.72 -8.65
N GLY A 124 3.83 10.35 -9.89
CA GLY A 124 4.70 10.42 -11.03
C GLY A 124 5.26 11.82 -11.03
N ILE A 125 6.58 11.89 -10.93
CA ILE A 125 7.37 13.10 -11.09
C ILE A 125 6.73 13.86 -12.24
N SER A 126 6.15 15.02 -11.93
CA SER A 126 5.74 15.97 -12.95
C SER A 126 6.99 16.26 -13.76
N ASN A 127 7.12 15.66 -14.94
CA ASN A 127 8.01 16.19 -15.96
C ASN A 127 7.44 17.55 -16.36
N GLN A 128 7.78 18.58 -15.57
CA GLN A 128 7.83 19.95 -16.07
C GLN A 128 8.98 19.97 -17.07
N THR A 129 8.67 19.68 -18.33
CA THR A 129 9.52 20.11 -19.44
C THR A 129 9.41 21.62 -19.54
N VAL A 130 10.55 22.27 -19.25
CA VAL A 130 10.93 23.63 -19.66
C VAL A 130 10.83 23.78 -21.17
#